data_AF-A0A7Y2BUB9-F1
#
_entry.id   AF-A0A7Y2BUB9-F1
#
_cell.length_a   1.000
_cell.length_b   1.000
_cell.length_c   1.000
_cell.angle_alpha   90.00
_cell.angle_beta   90.00
_cell.angle_gamma   90.00
#
_symmetry.space_group_name_H-M   'P 1'
#
loop_
_entity.id
_entity.type
_entity.pdbx_description
1 polymer ?
#
loop_
_entity_poly.entity_id
_entity_poly.type
_entity_poly.pdbx_seq_one_letter_code
_entity_poly.pdbx_strand_id
1 'polypeptide(L)'
;MQSIERQQPWGRFMMMRRICHLGFVIAASGLAFCAGALSQETGTAKTYDVVSPPACTNYKGETVQFIDRSTANAGTAAGMANRDSSGTPIVVRSNFAATTPAYQSFIDRHECAHHQSGDVDRPHPPRNSPEHLMNEAISDCIAILRLRDEEGYDEAAVGKVTAAMRREMAKIGFPEISISSRISNIDNCYAKYGAAKEFIEGVLKQRGLLQP
;
A
#
# COMPACT_ATOMS: atom_id res chain seq x y z
N MET A 1 46.67 -16.33 -4.63
CA MET A 1 46.73 -16.72 -6.05
C MET A 1 45.47 -16.22 -6.72
N GLN A 2 45.66 -15.32 -7.71
CA GLN A 2 44.78 -14.91 -8.81
C GLN A 2 43.33 -14.51 -8.46
N SER A 3 43.01 -13.22 -8.34
CA SER A 3 42.77 -12.22 -9.42
C SER A 3 41.69 -12.65 -10.42
N ILE A 4 40.60 -11.87 -10.51
CA ILE A 4 40.19 -11.19 -11.74
C ILE A 4 39.20 -10.08 -11.36
N GLU A 5 39.65 -8.88 -11.65
CA GLU A 5 38.97 -7.60 -11.67
C GLU A 5 38.38 -7.38 -13.08
N ARG A 6 37.21 -6.73 -13.19
CA ARG A 6 36.66 -6.01 -14.37
C ARG A 6 35.42 -5.25 -13.88
N GLN A 7 35.47 -3.99 -13.43
CA GLN A 7 35.60 -2.73 -14.19
C GLN A 7 34.68 -2.66 -15.44
N GLN A 8 33.55 -1.95 -15.35
CA GLN A 8 33.29 -0.56 -15.84
C GLN A 8 32.29 -0.61 -17.04
N PRO A 9 31.81 0.50 -17.63
CA PRO A 9 30.75 1.39 -17.12
C PRO A 9 29.66 1.66 -18.19
N TRP A 10 28.46 2.10 -17.79
CA TRP A 10 27.49 2.62 -18.77
C TRP A 10 27.83 4.07 -19.11
N GLY A 11 28.31 4.25 -20.34
CA GLY A 11 28.78 5.50 -20.90
C GLY A 11 27.68 6.52 -21.22
N ARG A 12 28.15 7.76 -21.23
CA ARG A 12 27.51 9.00 -21.68
C ARG A 12 27.51 9.08 -23.22
N PHE A 13 26.86 10.11 -23.78
CA PHE A 13 26.70 10.51 -25.21
C PHE A 13 25.44 9.93 -25.89
N MET A 14 24.60 10.67 -26.61
CA MET A 14 24.85 11.83 -27.48
C MET A 14 23.82 12.96 -27.34
N MET A 15 24.35 14.18 -27.37
CA MET A 15 23.66 15.43 -27.66
C MET A 15 23.69 15.61 -29.17
N MET A 16 22.55 15.57 -29.86
CA MET A 16 22.50 15.81 -31.31
C MET A 16 21.99 17.23 -31.57
N ARG A 17 22.94 18.13 -31.81
CA ARG A 17 22.73 19.46 -32.39
C ARG A 17 22.59 19.28 -33.91
N ARG A 18 21.47 19.71 -34.50
CA ARG A 18 21.41 20.03 -35.94
C ARG A 18 20.82 21.42 -36.10
N ILE A 19 21.68 22.33 -36.53
CA ILE A 19 21.34 23.61 -37.13
C ILE A 19 21.18 23.34 -38.63
N CYS A 20 20.03 23.71 -39.20
CA CYS A 20 19.91 23.93 -40.64
C CYS A 20 19.13 25.23 -40.87
N HIS A 21 19.70 26.06 -41.73
CA HIS A 21 19.26 27.41 -42.08
C HIS A 21 18.09 27.42 -43.08
N LEU A 22 17.36 28.54 -43.02
CA LEU A 22 16.65 29.26 -44.09
C LEU A 22 15.45 28.59 -44.78
N GLY A 23 14.32 29.29 -44.72
CA GLY A 23 13.15 29.06 -45.55
C GLY A 23 11.93 29.82 -45.05
N PHE A 24 11.96 31.16 -45.08
CA PHE A 24 10.80 31.99 -44.81
C PHE A 24 9.94 32.03 -46.09
N VAL A 25 8.82 31.31 -46.09
CA VAL A 25 7.75 31.48 -47.06
C VAL A 25 6.46 31.65 -46.27
N ILE A 26 5.94 32.88 -46.27
CA ILE A 26 4.64 33.22 -45.70
C ILE A 26 3.58 32.66 -46.64
N ALA A 27 2.95 31.54 -46.27
CA ALA A 27 1.70 31.09 -46.87
C ALA A 27 0.60 31.27 -45.80
N ALA A 28 -0.22 32.30 -45.98
CA ALA A 28 -1.44 32.50 -45.21
C ALA A 28 -2.40 31.36 -45.52
N SER A 29 -2.61 30.47 -44.56
CA SER A 29 -3.65 29.44 -44.59
C SER A 29 -4.36 29.51 -43.24
N GLY A 30 -5.65 29.87 -43.29
CA GLY A 30 -6.48 30.07 -42.10
C GLY A 30 -6.54 28.81 -41.24
N LEU A 31 -5.86 28.85 -40.10
CA LEU A 31 -6.04 27.89 -39.02
C LEU A 31 -7.24 28.34 -38.20
N ALA A 32 -8.38 27.67 -38.41
CA ALA A 32 -9.46 27.68 -37.45
C ALA A 32 -8.92 27.13 -36.12
N PHE A 33 -8.66 28.02 -35.17
CA PHE A 33 -8.40 27.67 -33.79
C PHE A 33 -9.69 27.06 -33.21
N CYS A 34 -9.84 25.74 -33.30
CA CYS A 34 -10.69 25.02 -32.37
C CYS A 34 -10.02 25.12 -31.00
N ALA A 35 -10.40 26.14 -30.23
CA ALA A 35 -10.14 26.19 -28.80
C ALA A 35 -10.94 25.04 -28.15
N GLY A 36 -10.38 23.83 -28.18
CA GLY A 36 -10.82 22.75 -27.33
C GLY A 36 -10.51 23.17 -25.89
N ALA A 37 -11.51 23.72 -25.20
CA ALA A 37 -11.46 23.87 -23.77
C ALA A 37 -11.31 22.44 -23.19
N LEU A 38 -10.10 22.10 -22.76
CA LEU A 38 -9.89 20.99 -21.85
C LEU A 38 -10.63 21.36 -20.57
N SER A 39 -11.86 20.87 -20.44
CA SER A 39 -12.59 20.89 -19.18
C SER A 39 -11.78 20.06 -18.19
N GLN A 40 -11.00 20.71 -17.32
CA GLN A 40 -10.53 20.06 -16.11
C GLN A 40 -11.78 19.74 -15.31
N GLU A 41 -12.18 18.48 -15.28
CA GLU A 41 -13.11 18.00 -14.27
C GLU A 41 -12.45 18.25 -12.91
N THR A 42 -12.79 19.37 -12.29
CA THR A 42 -12.64 19.56 -10.86
C THR A 42 -13.70 18.71 -10.18
N GLY A 43 -13.52 17.38 -10.25
CA GLY A 43 -14.30 16.45 -9.46
C GLY A 43 -14.00 16.70 -8.00
N THR A 44 -15.00 17.16 -7.25
CA THR A 44 -14.94 17.16 -5.78
C THR A 44 -14.53 15.76 -5.31
N ALA A 45 -13.42 15.68 -4.58
CA ALA A 45 -12.90 14.42 -4.07
C ALA A 45 -14.02 13.71 -3.28
N LYS A 46 -14.35 12.48 -3.71
CA LYS A 46 -15.40 11.69 -3.06
C LYS A 46 -14.98 11.39 -1.61
N THR A 47 -15.84 11.75 -0.66
CA THR A 47 -15.68 11.42 0.75
C THR A 47 -16.55 10.23 1.12
N TYR A 48 -16.08 9.42 2.06
CA TYR A 48 -16.75 8.25 2.61
C TYR A 48 -16.86 8.37 4.12
N ASP A 49 -17.86 7.74 4.71
CA ASP A 49 -17.94 7.59 6.15
C ASP A 49 -16.73 6.78 6.66
N VAL A 50 -16.19 7.18 7.81
CA VAL A 50 -15.08 6.49 8.46
C VAL A 50 -15.64 5.29 9.23
N VAL A 51 -15.18 4.09 8.89
CA VAL A 51 -15.60 2.86 9.58
C VAL A 51 -15.07 2.81 11.01
N SER A 52 -15.77 2.13 11.91
CA SER A 52 -15.24 1.81 13.23
C SER A 52 -14.04 0.88 13.10
N PRO A 53 -12.93 1.12 13.83
CA PRO A 53 -11.79 0.20 13.80
C PRO A 53 -12.13 -1.14 14.46
N PRO A 54 -11.47 -2.25 14.04
CA PRO A 54 -11.69 -3.56 14.61
C PRO A 54 -11.06 -3.69 16.01
N ALA A 55 -11.47 -4.69 16.77
CA ALA A 55 -10.71 -5.11 17.94
C ALA A 55 -9.30 -5.58 17.50
N CYS A 56 -8.28 -5.13 18.23
CA CYS A 56 -6.90 -5.45 17.94
C CYS A 56 -6.09 -5.62 19.23
N THR A 57 -5.36 -6.73 19.30
CA THR A 57 -4.43 -7.05 20.37
C THR A 57 -3.13 -7.52 19.73
N ASN A 58 -1.99 -7.07 20.23
CA ASN A 58 -0.70 -7.52 19.72
C ASN A 58 -0.36 -8.94 20.22
N TYR A 59 0.76 -9.48 19.77
CA TYR A 59 1.19 -10.84 20.16
C TYR A 59 1.49 -11.02 21.66
N LYS A 60 1.62 -9.94 22.43
CA LYS A 60 1.84 -9.95 23.88
C LYS A 60 0.54 -9.84 24.69
N GLY A 61 -0.61 -9.71 24.05
CA GLY A 61 -1.89 -9.50 24.73
C GLY A 61 -2.19 -8.03 25.03
N GLU A 62 -1.39 -7.06 24.54
CA GLU A 62 -1.65 -5.64 24.73
C GLU A 62 -2.69 -5.13 23.72
N THR A 63 -3.71 -4.39 24.18
CA THR A 63 -4.72 -3.77 23.32
C THR A 63 -4.10 -2.65 22.48
N VAL A 64 -4.34 -2.70 21.17
CA VAL A 64 -3.87 -1.67 20.22
C VAL A 64 -4.90 -0.56 20.10
N GLN A 65 -4.46 0.70 20.22
CA GLN A 65 -5.33 1.87 20.11
C GLN A 65 -5.32 2.43 18.67
N PHE A 66 -6.49 2.79 18.16
CA PHE A 66 -6.62 3.43 16.85
C PHE A 66 -6.78 4.95 17.02
N ILE A 67 -5.93 5.72 16.33
CA ILE A 67 -5.88 7.18 16.44
C ILE A 67 -6.10 7.80 15.08
N ASP A 68 -7.19 8.54 14.92
CA ASP A 68 -7.47 9.29 13.71
C ASP A 68 -6.63 10.58 13.64
N ARG A 69 -5.89 10.76 12.54
CA ARG A 69 -5.13 11.96 12.20
C ARG A 69 -5.40 12.35 10.76
N SER A 70 -6.44 13.14 10.55
CA SER A 70 -6.77 13.69 9.23
C SER A 70 -6.35 15.15 9.15
N THR A 71 -5.86 15.58 7.99
CA THR A 71 -5.72 17.02 7.69
C THR A 71 -6.66 17.35 6.54
N ALA A 72 -7.23 18.56 6.55
CA ALA A 72 -8.32 18.96 5.65
C ALA A 72 -7.98 18.85 4.14
N ASN A 73 -6.69 18.73 3.78
CA ASN A 73 -6.21 18.68 2.39
C ASN A 73 -5.50 17.37 2.02
N ALA A 74 -5.51 16.35 2.88
CA ALA A 74 -4.58 15.24 2.70
C ALA A 74 -5.12 14.09 1.84
N GLY A 75 -4.52 13.98 0.65
CA GLY A 75 -3.87 12.75 0.16
C GLY A 75 -4.71 11.49 -0.02
N THR A 76 -4.03 10.35 0.14
CA THR A 76 -4.57 9.00 0.08
C THR A 76 -4.73 8.46 1.50
N ALA A 77 -5.74 7.61 1.71
CA ALA A 77 -5.93 6.95 2.98
C ALA A 77 -4.73 6.04 3.30
N ALA A 78 -4.21 6.12 4.52
CA ALA A 78 -3.05 5.35 4.94
C ALA A 78 -3.13 4.98 6.42
N GLY A 79 -2.58 3.82 6.75
CA GLY A 79 -2.38 3.34 8.12
C GLY A 79 -0.91 3.38 8.50
N MET A 80 -0.63 3.31 9.79
CA MET A 80 0.71 3.08 10.31
C MET A 80 0.64 2.44 11.70
N ALA A 81 1.11 1.20 11.80
CA ALA A 81 1.37 0.50 13.04
C ALA A 81 2.64 1.03 13.73
N ASN A 82 2.54 1.40 15.01
CA ASN A 82 3.68 1.89 15.79
C ASN A 82 3.46 1.68 17.29
N ARG A 83 4.46 1.98 18.11
CA ARG A 83 4.27 2.32 19.53
C ARG A 83 4.34 3.83 19.71
N ASP A 84 3.54 4.35 20.63
CA ASP A 84 3.63 5.76 21.03
C ASP A 84 4.84 6.02 21.94
N SER A 85 4.98 7.26 22.42
CA SER A 85 6.09 7.65 23.31
C SER A 85 6.10 6.96 24.67
N SER A 86 4.96 6.43 25.12
CA SER A 86 4.84 5.60 26.33
C SER A 86 5.07 4.11 26.04
N GLY A 87 5.28 3.73 24.79
CA GLY A 87 5.40 2.34 24.38
C GLY A 87 4.06 1.64 24.19
N THR A 88 2.91 2.34 24.22
CA THR A 88 1.60 1.73 23.97
C THR A 88 1.46 1.41 22.47
N PRO A 89 0.97 0.21 22.09
CA PRO A 89 0.77 -0.12 20.67
C PRO A 89 -0.39 0.69 20.10
N ILE A 90 -0.15 1.33 18.95
CA ILE A 90 -1.10 2.19 18.25
C ILE A 90 -1.17 1.90 16.75
N VAL A 91 -2.29 2.24 16.14
CA VAL A 91 -2.45 2.42 14.70
C VAL A 91 -2.86 3.86 14.43
N VAL A 92 -2.08 4.56 13.62
CA VAL A 92 -2.42 5.92 13.18
C VAL A 92 -3.17 5.85 11.86
N ARG A 93 -4.40 6.35 11.84
CA ARG A 93 -5.29 6.36 10.67
C ARG A 93 -5.25 7.73 10.02
N SER A 94 -4.82 7.80 8.76
CA SER A 94 -4.69 9.05 8.03
C SER A 94 -5.68 9.09 6.86
N ASN A 95 -6.53 10.11 6.81
CA ASN A 95 -7.44 10.41 5.69
C ASN A 95 -8.35 9.25 5.27
N PHE A 96 -8.87 8.49 6.23
CA PHE A 96 -9.71 7.32 5.95
C PHE A 96 -10.96 7.65 5.15
N ALA A 97 -11.55 8.84 5.36
CA ALA A 97 -12.67 9.33 4.57
C ALA A 97 -12.36 9.49 3.07
N ALA A 98 -11.09 9.46 2.65
CA ALA A 98 -10.70 9.55 1.25
C ALA A 98 -10.80 8.22 0.48
N THR A 99 -11.11 7.10 1.15
CA THR A 99 -11.22 5.79 0.49
C THR A 99 -12.44 4.99 0.93
N THR A 100 -12.77 3.92 0.21
CA THR A 100 -13.99 3.14 0.44
C THR A 100 -13.97 2.45 1.81
N PRO A 101 -15.14 2.25 2.45
CA PRO A 101 -15.24 1.53 3.72
C PRO A 101 -14.54 0.17 3.73
N ALA A 102 -14.69 -0.61 2.66
CA ALA A 102 -14.01 -1.91 2.54
C ALA A 102 -12.47 -1.79 2.58
N TYR A 103 -11.90 -0.75 1.98
CA TYR A 103 -10.46 -0.55 1.99
C TYR A 103 -9.98 0.06 3.30
N GLN A 104 -10.77 0.92 3.95
CA GLN A 104 -10.50 1.37 5.32
C GLN A 104 -10.41 0.17 6.29
N SER A 105 -11.38 -0.75 6.24
CA SER A 105 -11.37 -1.97 7.06
C SER A 105 -10.17 -2.86 6.76
N PHE A 106 -9.73 -2.93 5.50
CA PHE A 106 -8.50 -3.63 5.13
C PHE A 106 -7.26 -2.96 5.73
N ILE A 107 -7.12 -1.63 5.62
CA ILE A 107 -5.98 -0.88 6.17
C ILE A 107 -5.90 -1.11 7.69
N ASP A 108 -7.01 -0.91 8.43
CA ASP A 108 -7.01 -1.10 9.88
C ASP A 108 -6.56 -2.51 10.30
N ARG A 109 -7.01 -3.54 9.56
CA ARG A 109 -6.64 -4.94 9.83
C ARG A 109 -5.20 -5.25 9.40
N HIS A 110 -4.70 -4.64 8.34
CA HIS A 110 -3.31 -4.74 7.90
C HIS A 110 -2.37 -4.13 8.95
N GLU A 111 -2.66 -2.93 9.45
CA GLU A 111 -1.83 -2.32 10.50
C GLU A 111 -1.92 -3.10 11.82
N CYS A 112 -3.10 -3.62 12.16
CA CYS A 112 -3.24 -4.52 13.29
C CYS A 112 -2.40 -5.79 13.11
N ALA A 113 -2.31 -6.33 11.89
CA ALA A 113 -1.53 -7.53 11.61
C ALA A 113 -0.04 -7.35 11.92
N HIS A 114 0.53 -6.17 11.69
CA HIS A 114 1.91 -5.87 12.11
C HIS A 114 2.11 -5.98 13.63
N HIS A 115 1.10 -5.62 14.43
CA HIS A 115 1.13 -5.84 15.88
C HIS A 115 0.95 -7.32 16.24
N GLN A 116 0.04 -8.02 15.56
CA GLN A 116 -0.27 -9.44 15.79
C GLN A 116 0.88 -10.37 15.40
N SER A 117 1.64 -10.02 14.38
CA SER A 117 2.81 -10.77 13.91
C SER A 117 4.09 -10.42 14.70
N GLY A 118 4.06 -9.35 15.49
CA GLY A 118 5.20 -8.80 16.23
C GLY A 118 6.19 -8.00 15.37
N ASP A 119 5.80 -7.53 14.19
CA ASP A 119 6.64 -6.67 13.34
C ASP A 119 7.06 -5.38 14.04
N VAL A 120 6.11 -4.75 14.76
CA VAL A 120 6.32 -3.45 15.44
C VAL A 120 7.38 -3.54 16.55
N ASP A 121 7.56 -4.72 17.15
CA ASP A 121 8.46 -4.93 18.29
C ASP A 121 9.83 -5.47 17.90
N ARG A 122 10.07 -5.64 16.59
CA ARG A 122 11.32 -6.16 16.04
C ARG A 122 12.07 -5.02 15.33
N PRO A 123 13.40 -5.12 15.16
CA PRO A 123 14.14 -4.19 14.34
C PRO A 123 13.50 -4.10 12.94
N HIS A 124 13.11 -2.89 12.55
CA HIS A 124 12.44 -2.67 11.27
C HIS A 124 13.42 -2.97 10.13
N PRO A 125 13.12 -3.92 9.21
CA PRO A 125 14.01 -4.21 8.10
C PRO A 125 14.14 -2.99 7.17
N PRO A 126 15.22 -2.86 6.37
CA PRO A 126 15.34 -1.79 5.40
C PRO A 126 14.12 -1.75 4.46
N ARG A 127 13.61 -0.54 4.18
CA ARG A 127 12.45 -0.40 3.28
C ARG A 127 12.73 -1.09 1.95
N ASN A 128 11.74 -1.84 1.47
CA ASN A 128 11.78 -2.64 0.23
C ASN A 128 12.78 -3.82 0.24
N SER A 129 13.38 -4.18 1.38
CA SER A 129 14.13 -5.44 1.47
C SER A 129 13.20 -6.66 1.38
N PRO A 130 13.72 -7.85 1.04
CA PRO A 130 12.91 -9.08 1.05
C PRO A 130 12.18 -9.31 2.38
N GLU A 131 12.82 -9.03 3.51
CA GLU A 131 12.25 -9.17 4.84
C GLU A 131 11.14 -8.14 5.10
N HIS A 132 11.34 -6.89 4.66
CA HIS A 132 10.31 -5.87 4.72
C HIS A 132 9.08 -6.30 3.91
N LEU A 133 9.29 -6.72 2.65
CA LEU A 133 8.20 -7.16 1.77
C LEU A 133 7.50 -8.42 2.28
N MET A 134 8.22 -9.31 2.97
CA MET A 134 7.62 -10.47 3.63
C MET A 134 6.71 -10.06 4.79
N ASN A 135 7.11 -9.07 5.60
CA ASN A 135 6.24 -8.53 6.66
C ASN A 135 4.96 -7.93 6.07
N GLU A 136 5.07 -7.12 5.02
CA GLU A 136 3.92 -6.55 4.30
C GLU A 136 2.99 -7.63 3.73
N ALA A 137 3.56 -8.68 3.12
CA ALA A 137 2.79 -9.79 2.55
C ALA A 137 2.07 -10.62 3.62
N ILE A 138 2.70 -10.83 4.78
CA ILE A 138 2.09 -11.47 5.96
C ILE A 138 0.93 -10.60 6.48
N SER A 139 1.13 -9.29 6.60
CA SER A 139 0.09 -8.36 7.05
C SER A 139 -1.10 -8.32 6.09
N ASP A 140 -0.87 -8.28 4.77
CA ASP A 140 -1.92 -8.40 3.75
C ASP A 140 -2.72 -9.70 3.91
N CYS A 141 -2.02 -10.81 4.14
CA CYS A 141 -2.63 -12.13 4.32
C CYS A 141 -3.51 -12.18 5.56
N ILE A 142 -2.99 -11.74 6.71
CA ILE A 142 -3.76 -11.69 7.97
C ILE A 142 -4.96 -10.76 7.80
N ALA A 143 -4.79 -9.60 7.18
CA ALA A 143 -5.88 -8.64 7.00
C ALA A 143 -7.07 -9.24 6.23
N ILE A 144 -6.80 -9.91 5.10
CA ILE A 144 -7.87 -10.48 4.29
C ILE A 144 -8.52 -11.71 4.96
N LEU A 145 -7.73 -12.54 5.64
CA LEU A 145 -8.26 -13.67 6.40
C LEU A 145 -9.15 -13.19 7.55
N ARG A 146 -8.76 -12.11 8.24
CA ARG A 146 -9.59 -11.52 9.31
C ARG A 146 -10.87 -10.88 8.77
N LEU A 147 -10.83 -10.23 7.61
CA LEU A 147 -12.06 -9.74 6.96
C LEU A 147 -13.02 -10.89 6.64
N ARG A 148 -12.50 -12.01 6.13
CA ARG A 148 -13.29 -13.22 5.87
C ARG A 148 -13.89 -13.79 7.16
N ASP A 149 -13.05 -14.00 8.17
CA ASP A 149 -13.43 -14.75 9.37
C ASP A 149 -14.27 -13.93 10.35
N GLU A 150 -14.05 -12.61 10.45
CA GLU A 150 -14.72 -11.76 11.44
C GLU A 150 -15.91 -10.97 10.85
N GLU A 151 -15.83 -10.58 9.57
CA GLU A 151 -16.87 -9.76 8.91
C GLU A 151 -17.67 -10.55 7.87
N GLY A 152 -17.31 -11.81 7.62
CA GLY A 152 -17.96 -12.65 6.61
C GLY A 152 -17.75 -12.17 5.17
N TYR A 153 -16.62 -11.52 4.88
CA TYR A 153 -16.32 -11.06 3.52
C TYR A 153 -16.25 -12.26 2.56
N ASP A 154 -17.05 -12.20 1.49
CA ASP A 154 -17.02 -13.12 0.37
C ASP A 154 -16.06 -12.63 -0.74
N GLU A 155 -15.94 -13.40 -1.82
CA GLU A 155 -15.07 -13.04 -2.96
C GLU A 155 -15.44 -11.68 -3.58
N ALA A 156 -16.72 -11.32 -3.61
CA ALA A 156 -17.17 -10.04 -4.14
C ALA A 156 -16.74 -8.87 -3.22
N ALA A 157 -16.77 -9.06 -1.90
CA ALA A 157 -16.26 -8.10 -0.93
C ALA A 157 -14.73 -7.97 -1.03
N VAL A 158 -13.99 -9.07 -1.19
CA VAL A 158 -12.55 -9.05 -1.48
C VAL A 158 -12.26 -8.29 -2.78
N GLY A 159 -13.05 -8.50 -3.83
CA GLY A 159 -12.92 -7.77 -5.09
C GLY A 159 -13.05 -6.25 -4.93
N LYS A 160 -13.89 -5.77 -4.00
CA LYS A 160 -13.99 -4.32 -3.67
C LYS A 160 -12.72 -3.81 -3.00
N VAL A 161 -12.12 -4.61 -2.12
CA VAL A 161 -10.85 -4.29 -1.45
C VAL A 161 -9.72 -4.18 -2.47
N THR A 162 -9.53 -5.20 -3.31
CA THR A 162 -8.41 -5.22 -4.27
C THR A 162 -8.58 -4.17 -5.38
N ALA A 163 -9.82 -3.88 -5.79
CA ALA A 163 -10.10 -2.77 -6.71
C ALA A 163 -9.75 -1.40 -6.11
N ALA A 164 -10.04 -1.18 -4.82
CA ALA A 164 -9.66 0.05 -4.12
C ALA A 164 -8.14 0.14 -3.92
N MET A 165 -7.50 -0.96 -3.49
CA MET A 165 -6.05 -1.05 -3.36
C MET A 165 -5.34 -0.68 -4.67
N ARG A 166 -5.76 -1.25 -5.80
CA ARG A 166 -5.18 -0.92 -7.11
C ARG A 166 -5.26 0.57 -7.40
N ARG A 167 -6.43 1.20 -7.19
CA ARG A 167 -6.62 2.63 -7.43
C ARG A 167 -5.74 3.49 -6.53
N GLU A 168 -5.71 3.23 -5.22
CA GLU A 168 -4.93 4.03 -4.26
C GLU A 168 -3.42 3.88 -4.49
N MET A 169 -2.94 2.67 -4.72
CA MET A 169 -1.52 2.42 -5.00
C MET A 169 -1.09 3.04 -6.33
N ALA A 170 -1.90 2.93 -7.38
CA ALA A 170 -1.61 3.58 -8.67
C ALA A 170 -1.59 5.11 -8.55
N LYS A 171 -2.52 5.70 -7.77
CA LYS A 171 -2.60 7.15 -7.54
C LYS A 171 -1.32 7.73 -6.93
N ILE A 172 -0.62 6.96 -6.09
CA ILE A 172 0.65 7.39 -5.47
C ILE A 172 1.90 6.87 -6.21
N GLY A 173 1.72 6.28 -7.39
CA GLY A 173 2.82 5.96 -8.31
C GLY A 173 3.46 4.57 -8.15
N PHE A 174 2.81 3.62 -7.47
CA PHE A 174 3.31 2.24 -7.46
C PHE A 174 3.21 1.61 -8.86
N PRO A 175 4.22 0.83 -9.30
CA PRO A 175 4.18 0.15 -10.58
C PRO A 175 3.17 -1.02 -10.56
N GLU A 176 2.51 -1.29 -11.69
CA GLU A 176 1.48 -2.35 -11.79
C GLU A 176 2.00 -3.72 -11.35
N ILE A 177 3.28 -4.03 -11.56
CA ILE A 177 3.87 -5.30 -11.10
C ILE A 177 3.84 -5.43 -9.58
N SER A 178 4.05 -4.36 -8.83
CA SER A 178 3.95 -4.36 -7.37
C SER A 178 2.49 -4.46 -6.93
N ILE A 179 1.59 -3.74 -7.60
CA ILE A 179 0.15 -3.76 -7.30
C ILE A 179 -0.44 -5.15 -7.52
N SER A 180 -0.20 -5.72 -8.71
CA SER A 180 -0.69 -7.05 -9.09
C SER A 180 -0.09 -8.16 -8.22
N SER A 181 1.18 -8.03 -7.81
CA SER A 181 1.80 -8.97 -6.87
C SER A 181 1.10 -8.97 -5.50
N ARG A 182 0.78 -7.79 -4.93
CA ARG A 182 0.05 -7.71 -3.65
C ARG A 182 -1.37 -8.26 -3.77
N ILE A 183 -2.09 -7.91 -4.83
CA ILE A 183 -3.44 -8.44 -5.09
C ILE A 183 -3.39 -9.97 -5.22
N SER A 184 -2.43 -10.51 -5.97
CA SER A 184 -2.26 -11.96 -6.08
C SER A 184 -1.96 -12.63 -4.73
N ASN A 185 -1.17 -11.99 -3.85
CA ASN A 185 -0.96 -12.48 -2.49
C ASN A 185 -2.28 -12.54 -1.70
N ILE A 186 -3.08 -11.46 -1.75
CA ILE A 186 -4.38 -11.38 -1.07
C ILE A 186 -5.34 -12.48 -1.57
N ASP A 187 -5.48 -12.62 -2.89
CA ASP A 187 -6.37 -13.62 -3.49
C ASP A 187 -5.93 -15.05 -3.12
N ASN A 188 -4.63 -15.33 -3.18
CA ASN A 188 -4.08 -16.62 -2.76
C ASN A 188 -4.33 -16.89 -1.28
N CYS A 189 -4.15 -15.88 -0.43
CA CYS A 189 -4.36 -16.02 1.00
C CYS A 189 -5.81 -16.35 1.32
N TYR A 190 -6.73 -15.57 0.78
CA TYR A 190 -8.16 -15.75 0.97
C TYR A 190 -8.63 -17.16 0.55
N ALA A 191 -8.12 -17.67 -0.58
CA ALA A 191 -8.55 -18.94 -1.14
C ALA A 191 -7.88 -20.18 -0.52
N LYS A 192 -6.63 -20.07 -0.05
CA LYS A 192 -5.81 -21.25 0.29
C LYS A 192 -5.55 -21.46 1.77
N TYR A 193 -5.55 -20.40 2.59
CA TYR A 193 -5.27 -20.52 4.01
C TYR A 193 -6.55 -20.71 4.83
N GLY A 194 -6.39 -21.45 5.92
CA GLY A 194 -7.41 -21.65 6.96
C GLY A 194 -7.66 -20.38 7.77
N ALA A 195 -8.04 -20.53 9.04
CA ALA A 195 -8.43 -19.40 9.87
C ALA A 195 -7.27 -18.42 10.11
N ALA A 196 -7.58 -17.12 10.21
CA ALA A 196 -6.62 -16.06 10.48
C ALA A 196 -5.84 -16.32 11.78
N LYS A 197 -6.51 -16.83 12.81
CA LYS A 197 -5.89 -17.17 14.10
C LYS A 197 -4.77 -18.20 13.94
N GLU A 198 -5.03 -19.30 13.23
CA GLU A 198 -4.05 -20.36 12.99
C GLU A 198 -2.87 -19.85 12.15
N PHE A 199 -3.15 -18.99 11.16
CA PHE A 199 -2.12 -18.35 10.36
C PHE A 199 -1.21 -17.46 11.22
N ILE A 200 -1.79 -16.60 12.08
CA ILE A 200 -1.04 -15.75 13.02
C ILE A 200 -0.19 -16.60 13.96
N GLU A 201 -0.73 -17.66 14.55
CA GLU A 201 0.01 -18.58 15.41
C GLU A 201 1.19 -19.23 14.66
N GLY A 202 0.99 -19.67 13.42
CA GLY A 202 2.05 -20.18 12.56
C GLY A 202 3.19 -19.17 12.35
N VAL A 203 2.83 -17.91 12.06
CA VAL A 203 3.78 -16.81 11.91
C VAL A 203 4.56 -16.56 13.20
N LEU A 204 3.88 -16.49 14.35
CA LEU A 204 4.52 -16.28 15.64
C LEU A 204 5.45 -17.43 16.01
N LYS A 205 5.07 -18.67 15.71
CA LYS A 205 5.92 -19.86 15.93
C LYS A 205 7.19 -19.78 15.11
N GLN A 206 7.07 -19.48 13.82
CA GLN A 206 8.22 -19.34 12.92
C GLN A 206 9.18 -18.24 13.38
N ARG A 207 8.64 -17.19 14.01
CA ARG A 207 9.42 -16.05 14.53
C ARG A 207 9.96 -16.27 15.95
N GLY A 208 9.64 -17.39 16.59
CA GLY A 208 10.03 -17.65 17.99
C GLY A 208 9.34 -16.73 19.01
N LEU A 209 8.15 -16.23 18.67
CA LEU A 209 7.37 -15.29 19.50
C LEU A 209 6.21 -15.94 20.24
N LEU A 210 5.85 -17.18 19.90
CA LEU A 210 4.97 -17.99 20.74
C LEU A 210 5.78 -18.50 21.94
N GLN A 211 5.48 -17.97 23.13
CA GLN A 211 5.93 -18.61 24.36
C GLN A 211 5.09 -19.87 24.61
N PRO A 212 5.68 -20.93 25.17
CA PRO A 212 4.95 -22.13 25.58
C PRO A 212 3.93 -21.85 26.69
#